data_AF-A0A3C0CCQ5-F1
#
_entry.id   AF-A0A3C0CCQ5-F1
#
_cell.length_a   1.000
_cell.length_b   1.000
_cell.length_c   1.000
_cell.angle_alpha   90.00
_cell.angle_beta   90.00
_cell.angle_gamma   90.00
#
_symmetry.space_group_name_H-M   'P 1'
#
loop_
_entity.id
_entity.type
_entity.pdbx_description
1 polymer ?
#
loop_
_entity_poly.entity_id
_entity_poly.type
_entity_poly.pdbx_seq_one_letter_code
_entity_poly.pdbx_strand_id
1 'polypeptide(L)'
;MNTQDAWTLIGNIALNDLITWLIVLGVIGGTAYKFLNKLFSWFDEIKSHQAEYSELIEAVKQQNDRFDKIEAALALMRESFKEQKEFNFKQVRNTIVHQCDLALEKGIITPEKKKSLNELYEEYVHVFNGNSYVSSQIARVNQLPILSNHEEEEIE
;
A
#
# COMPACT_ATOMS: atom_id res chain seq x y z
N MET A 1 -12.89 -12.75 74.61
CA MET A 1 -11.97 -13.90 74.70
C MET A 1 -10.99 -13.60 75.82
N ASN A 2 -11.07 -14.35 76.93
CA ASN A 2 -10.32 -14.06 78.14
C ASN A 2 -8.86 -14.51 77.93
N THR A 3 -7.91 -13.59 78.01
CA THR A 3 -6.49 -13.88 77.70
C THR A 3 -5.86 -14.85 78.70
N GLN A 4 -6.43 -14.95 79.90
CA GLN A 4 -6.01 -15.90 80.93
C GLN A 4 -6.22 -17.37 80.53
N ASP A 5 -7.31 -17.68 79.83
CA ASP A 5 -7.61 -19.05 79.37
C ASP A 5 -6.64 -19.51 78.27
N ALA A 6 -6.18 -18.56 77.44
CA ALA A 6 -5.19 -18.81 76.40
C ALA A 6 -3.80 -19.13 77.00
N TRP A 7 -3.40 -18.46 78.07
CA TRP A 7 -2.12 -18.73 78.75
C TRP A 7 -2.11 -20.06 79.51
N THR A 8 -3.24 -20.48 80.10
CA THR A 8 -3.36 -21.80 80.74
C THR A 8 -3.33 -22.96 79.75
N LEU A 9 -3.85 -22.76 78.53
CA LEU A 9 -3.74 -23.74 77.46
C LEU A 9 -2.29 -23.89 76.97
N ILE A 10 -1.52 -22.78 76.91
CA ILE A 10 -0.12 -22.81 76.51
C ILE A 10 0.78 -23.42 77.60
N GLY A 11 0.46 -23.19 78.88
CA GLY A 11 1.25 -23.71 80.02
C GLY A 11 1.16 -25.22 80.25
N ASN A 12 0.15 -25.89 79.69
CA ASN A 12 -0.08 -27.33 79.86
C ASN A 12 0.32 -28.18 78.63
N ILE A 13 0.88 -27.54 77.61
CA ILE A 13 1.37 -28.20 76.40
C ILE A 13 2.84 -28.56 76.63
N ALA A 14 3.19 -29.83 76.45
CA ALA A 14 4.58 -30.27 76.49
C ALA A 14 5.39 -29.44 75.48
N LEU A 15 6.58 -28.97 75.86
CA LEU A 15 7.46 -28.16 74.99
C LEU A 15 7.64 -28.74 73.57
N ASN A 16 7.59 -30.07 73.46
CA ASN A 16 7.66 -30.81 72.19
C ASN A 16 6.45 -30.58 71.26
N ASP A 17 5.24 -30.43 71.82
CA ASP A 17 4.02 -30.16 71.04
C ASP A 17 4.00 -28.73 70.52
N LEU A 18 4.47 -27.76 71.30
CA LEU A 18 4.54 -26.35 70.88
C LEU A 18 5.52 -26.16 69.70
N ILE A 19 6.65 -26.86 69.73
CA ILE A 19 7.61 -26.90 68.62
C ILE A 19 6.97 -27.54 67.38
N THR A 20 6.19 -28.60 67.56
CA THR A 20 5.50 -29.30 66.46
C THR A 20 4.48 -28.39 65.77
N TRP A 21 3.68 -27.63 66.53
CA TRP A 21 2.72 -26.68 65.96
C TRP A 21 3.40 -25.51 65.23
N LEU A 22 4.55 -25.03 65.71
CA LEU A 22 5.35 -24.02 64.99
C LEU A 22 5.88 -24.55 63.66
N ILE A 23 6.33 -25.81 63.61
CA ILE A 23 6.76 -26.45 62.37
C ILE A 23 5.58 -26.60 61.40
N VAL A 24 4.41 -27.05 61.88
CA VAL A 24 3.21 -27.19 61.07
C VAL A 24 2.77 -25.84 60.48
N LEU A 25 2.74 -24.78 61.28
CA LEU A 25 2.41 -23.43 60.81
C LEU A 25 3.46 -22.88 59.83
N GLY A 26 4.74 -23.18 60.05
CA GLY A 26 5.82 -22.81 59.13
C GLY A 26 5.70 -23.51 57.77
N VAL A 27 5.32 -24.80 57.75
CA VAL A 27 5.09 -25.58 56.53
C VAL A 27 3.86 -25.06 55.78
N ILE A 28 2.76 -24.78 56.49
CA ILE A 28 1.54 -24.22 55.89
C ILE A 28 1.80 -22.80 55.35
N GLY A 29 2.48 -21.95 56.12
CA GLY A 29 2.86 -20.61 55.68
C GLY A 29 3.80 -20.62 54.48
N GLY A 30 4.82 -21.49 54.49
CA GLY A 30 5.76 -21.65 53.39
C GLY A 30 5.11 -22.19 52.11
N THR A 31 4.16 -23.13 52.23
CA THR A 31 3.41 -23.65 51.09
C THR A 31 2.44 -22.62 50.52
N ALA A 32 1.73 -21.87 51.37
CA ALA A 32 0.88 -20.75 50.96
C ALA A 32 1.68 -19.65 50.26
N TYR A 33 2.86 -19.29 50.77
CA TYR A 33 3.74 -18.30 50.16
C TYR A 33 4.21 -18.73 48.76
N LYS A 34 4.65 -19.99 48.59
CA LYS A 34 5.04 -20.52 47.28
C LYS A 34 3.88 -20.54 46.30
N PHE A 35 2.68 -20.90 46.77
CA PHE A 35 1.47 -20.93 45.93
C PHE A 35 1.07 -19.53 45.47
N LEU A 36 1.09 -18.54 46.37
CA LEU A 36 0.81 -17.14 46.04
C LEU A 36 1.84 -16.57 45.06
N ASN A 37 3.15 -16.79 45.28
CA ASN A 37 4.17 -16.34 44.33
C ASN A 37 3.99 -16.93 42.93
N LYS A 38 3.61 -18.21 42.83
CA LYS A 38 3.35 -18.86 41.54
C LYS A 38 2.12 -18.29 40.84
N LEU A 39 1.08 -17.94 41.61
CA LEU A 39 -0.09 -17.25 41.07
C LEU A 39 0.27 -15.85 40.56
N PHE A 40 1.03 -15.07 41.33
CA PHE A 40 1.46 -13.74 40.90
C PHE A 40 2.33 -13.79 39.65
N SER A 41 3.28 -14.73 39.55
CA SER A 41 4.10 -14.85 38.34
C SER A 41 3.28 -15.20 37.11
N TRP A 42 2.27 -16.06 37.28
CA TRP A 42 1.37 -16.44 36.18
C TRP A 42 0.47 -15.28 35.75
N PHE A 43 0.00 -14.45 36.69
CA PHE A 43 -0.74 -13.23 36.38
C PHE A 43 0.13 -12.18 35.66
N ASP A 44 1.38 -12.00 36.07
CA ASP A 44 2.31 -11.10 35.40
C ASP A 44 2.61 -11.56 33.97
N GLU A 45 2.79 -12.87 33.76
CA GLU A 45 3.01 -13.46 32.43
C GLU A 45 1.78 -13.31 31.51
N ILE A 46 0.56 -13.46 32.04
CA ILE A 46 -0.67 -13.18 31.29
C ILE A 46 -0.76 -11.69 30.92
N LYS A 47 -0.42 -10.81 31.86
CA LYS A 47 -0.48 -9.36 31.66
C LYS A 47 0.56 -8.88 30.64
N SER A 48 1.77 -9.46 30.65
CA SER A 48 2.80 -9.16 29.65
C SER A 48 2.36 -9.60 28.26
N HIS A 49 1.81 -10.82 28.12
CA HIS A 49 1.28 -11.27 26.84
C HIS A 49 0.12 -10.40 26.36
N GLN A 50 -0.80 -10.00 27.24
CA GLN A 50 -1.91 -9.12 26.85
C GLN A 50 -1.41 -7.75 26.36
N ALA A 51 -0.34 -7.22 26.97
CA ALA A 51 0.29 -5.98 26.50
C ALA A 51 0.91 -6.17 25.10
N GLU A 52 1.68 -7.24 24.88
CA GLU A 52 2.25 -7.57 23.56
C GLU A 52 1.17 -7.75 22.49
N TYR A 53 0.07 -8.47 22.80
CA TYR A 53 -1.05 -8.64 21.87
C TYR A 53 -1.73 -7.31 21.55
N SER A 54 -1.86 -6.40 22.53
CA SER A 54 -2.46 -5.08 22.31
C SER A 54 -1.60 -4.21 21.39
N GLU A 55 -0.28 -4.23 21.58
CA GLU A 55 0.67 -3.50 20.74
C GLU A 55 0.68 -4.06 19.31
N LEU A 56 0.62 -5.39 19.16
CA LEU A 56 0.53 -6.03 17.86
C LEU A 56 -0.76 -5.68 17.13
N ILE A 57 -1.91 -5.68 17.83
CA ILE A 57 -3.21 -5.28 17.25
C ILE A 57 -3.17 -3.82 16.79
N GLU A 58 -2.58 -2.93 17.58
CA GLU A 58 -2.46 -1.52 17.22
C GLU A 58 -1.53 -1.31 16.02
N ALA A 59 -0.40 -2.01 15.97
CA ALA A 59 0.52 -2.00 14.84
C ALA A 59 -0.14 -2.53 13.55
N VAL A 60 -0.91 -3.62 13.64
CA VAL A 60 -1.67 -4.17 12.50
C VAL A 60 -2.73 -3.19 12.03
N LYS A 61 -3.44 -2.53 12.95
CA LYS A 61 -4.44 -1.52 12.60
C LYS A 61 -3.81 -0.31 11.90
N GLN A 62 -2.67 0.18 12.40
CA GLN A 62 -1.92 1.24 11.75
C GLN A 62 -1.41 0.85 10.35
N GLN A 63 -0.99 -0.40 10.16
CA GLN A 63 -0.63 -0.90 8.83
C GLN A 63 -1.84 -0.99 7.91
N ASN A 64 -3.00 -1.44 8.40
CA ASN A 64 -4.22 -1.50 7.62
C ASN A 64 -4.65 -0.10 7.14
N ASP A 65 -4.63 0.90 8.01
CA ASP A 65 -4.90 2.30 7.65
C ASP A 65 -3.91 2.84 6.61
N ARG A 66 -2.65 2.37 6.61
CA ARG A 66 -1.66 2.71 5.59
C ARG A 66 -1.98 2.03 4.25
N PHE A 67 -2.41 0.77 4.27
CA PHE A 67 -2.83 0.06 3.07
C PHE A 67 -4.05 0.70 2.42
N ASP A 68 -5.07 1.09 3.20
CA ASP A 68 -6.25 1.79 2.68
C ASP A 68 -5.87 3.12 2.01
N LYS A 69 -4.93 3.87 2.59
CA LYS A 69 -4.41 5.11 1.99
C LYS A 69 -3.63 4.86 0.71
N ILE A 70 -2.86 3.77 0.65
CA ILE A 70 -2.13 3.37 -0.56
C ILE A 70 -3.12 2.97 -1.65
N GLU A 71 -4.16 2.20 -1.33
CA GLU A 71 -5.19 1.81 -2.27
C GLU A 71 -5.94 3.02 -2.83
N ALA A 72 -6.32 3.97 -1.97
CA ALA A 72 -6.94 5.22 -2.39
C ALA A 72 -6.01 6.05 -3.30
N ALA A 73 -4.72 6.14 -2.98
CA ALA A 73 -3.73 6.83 -3.81
C ALA A 73 -3.56 6.15 -5.17
N LEU A 74 -3.51 4.81 -5.21
CA LEU A 74 -3.43 4.03 -6.45
C LEU A 74 -4.68 4.20 -7.31
N ALA A 75 -5.87 4.26 -6.71
CA ALA A 75 -7.12 4.54 -7.41
C ALA A 75 -7.09 5.93 -8.09
N LEU A 76 -6.63 6.96 -7.36
CA LEU A 76 -6.45 8.31 -7.91
C LEU A 76 -5.42 8.35 -9.04
N MET A 77 -4.28 7.68 -8.88
CA MET A 77 -3.26 7.57 -9.95
C MET A 77 -3.82 6.86 -11.18
N ARG A 78 -4.62 5.80 -10.99
CA ARG A 78 -5.21 5.07 -12.10
C ARG A 78 -6.18 5.94 -12.90
N GLU A 79 -6.98 6.75 -12.22
CA GLU A 79 -7.90 7.67 -12.92
C GLU A 79 -7.13 8.78 -13.63
N SER A 80 -6.12 9.38 -13.00
CA SER A 80 -5.30 10.41 -13.65
C SER A 80 -4.55 9.87 -14.87
N PHE A 81 -4.04 8.64 -14.83
CA PHE A 81 -3.44 7.99 -16.00
C PHE A 81 -4.45 7.73 -17.12
N LYS A 82 -5.70 7.41 -16.78
CA LYS A 82 -6.78 7.22 -17.75
C LYS A 82 -7.15 8.54 -18.43
N GLU A 83 -7.30 9.61 -17.67
CA GLU A 83 -7.54 10.96 -18.18
C GLU A 83 -6.38 11.43 -19.07
N GLN A 84 -5.14 11.23 -18.62
CA GLN A 84 -3.95 11.57 -19.38
C GLN A 84 -3.86 10.77 -20.69
N LYS A 85 -4.20 9.47 -20.66
CA LYS A 85 -4.28 8.64 -21.87
C LYS A 85 -5.30 9.19 -22.87
N GLU A 86 -6.48 9.60 -22.40
CA GLU A 86 -7.52 10.16 -23.28
C GLU A 86 -7.12 11.54 -23.84
N PHE A 87 -6.51 12.39 -23.02
CA PHE A 87 -6.00 13.68 -23.47
C PHE A 87 -4.92 13.51 -24.53
N ASN A 88 -3.93 12.66 -24.28
CA ASN A 88 -2.85 12.36 -25.21
C ASN A 88 -3.38 11.76 -26.52
N PHE A 89 -4.38 10.88 -26.45
CA PHE A 89 -5.06 10.36 -27.65
C PHE A 89 -5.61 11.48 -28.53
N LYS A 90 -6.35 12.43 -27.94
CA LYS A 90 -6.94 13.57 -28.66
C LYS A 90 -5.85 14.47 -29.24
N GLN A 91 -4.78 14.72 -28.48
CA GLN A 91 -3.68 15.57 -28.91
C GLN A 91 -2.92 14.97 -30.09
N VAL A 92 -2.49 13.70 -29.99
CA VAL A 92 -1.79 13.00 -31.08
C VAL A 92 -2.66 12.94 -32.33
N ARG A 93 -3.95 12.60 -32.19
CA ARG A 93 -4.91 12.61 -33.29
C ARG A 93 -4.97 13.98 -33.97
N ASN A 94 -5.13 15.05 -33.20
CA ASN A 94 -5.22 16.40 -33.74
C ASN A 94 -3.93 16.80 -34.46
N THR A 95 -2.75 16.44 -33.92
CA THR A 95 -1.46 16.67 -34.58
C THR A 95 -1.38 15.97 -35.92
N ILE A 96 -1.71 14.67 -35.99
CA ILE A 96 -1.69 13.91 -37.26
C ILE A 96 -2.63 14.55 -38.27
N VAL A 97 -3.88 14.83 -37.87
CA VAL A 97 -4.88 15.43 -38.77
C VAL A 97 -4.42 16.80 -39.27
N HIS A 98 -3.92 17.65 -38.39
CA HIS A 98 -3.45 18.97 -38.77
C HIS A 98 -2.27 18.92 -39.76
N GLN A 99 -1.30 18.03 -39.53
CA GLN A 99 -0.19 17.84 -40.48
C GLN A 99 -0.67 17.28 -41.83
N CYS A 100 -1.67 16.40 -41.81
CA CYS A 100 -2.30 15.93 -43.05
C CYS A 100 -2.98 17.07 -43.79
N ASP A 101 -3.75 17.91 -43.10
CA ASP A 101 -4.46 19.04 -43.70
C ASP A 101 -3.47 20.03 -44.32
N LEU A 102 -2.37 20.37 -43.62
CA LEU A 102 -1.32 21.23 -44.17
C LEU A 102 -0.66 20.64 -45.43
N ALA A 103 -0.38 19.33 -45.45
CA ALA A 103 0.20 18.68 -46.62
C ALA A 103 -0.79 18.63 -47.79
N LEU A 104 -2.06 18.34 -47.51
CA LEU A 104 -3.13 18.30 -48.52
C LEU A 104 -3.42 19.69 -49.09
N GLU A 105 -3.39 20.74 -48.28
CA GLU A 105 -3.55 22.13 -48.70
C GLU A 105 -2.40 22.58 -49.62
N LYS A 106 -1.16 22.22 -49.28
CA LYS A 106 0.02 22.49 -50.13
C LYS A 106 0.03 21.62 -51.39
N GLY A 107 -0.65 20.47 -51.38
CA GLY A 107 -0.66 19.50 -52.47
C GLY A 107 0.66 18.74 -52.65
N ILE A 108 1.63 18.93 -51.75
CA ILE A 108 2.97 18.34 -51.79
C ILE A 108 3.40 17.92 -50.37
N ILE A 109 4.29 16.93 -50.27
CA ILE A 109 4.89 16.54 -48.99
C ILE A 109 6.36 16.14 -49.19
N THR A 110 7.24 16.57 -48.30
CA THR A 110 8.65 16.15 -48.35
C THR A 110 8.82 14.71 -47.83
N PRO A 111 9.86 13.98 -48.24
CA PRO A 111 10.11 12.61 -47.78
C PRO A 111 10.19 12.50 -46.26
N GLU A 112 10.84 13.46 -45.61
CA GLU A 112 11.04 13.49 -44.16
C GLU A 112 9.73 13.68 -43.40
N LYS A 113 8.92 14.66 -43.81
CA LYS A 113 7.59 14.91 -43.23
C LYS A 113 6.68 13.70 -43.43
N LYS A 114 6.72 13.07 -44.62
CA LYS A 114 5.96 11.85 -44.91
C LYS A 114 6.38 10.68 -44.02
N LYS A 115 7.68 10.48 -43.81
CA LYS A 115 8.19 9.42 -42.93
C LYS A 115 7.75 9.65 -41.48
N SER A 116 8.02 10.84 -40.94
CA SER A 116 7.68 11.20 -39.55
C SER A 116 6.17 11.09 -39.29
N LEU A 117 5.34 11.51 -40.25
CA LEU A 117 3.89 11.41 -40.14
C LEU A 117 3.39 9.96 -40.12
N ASN A 118 3.98 9.07 -40.92
CA ASN A 118 3.62 7.66 -40.93
C ASN A 118 4.10 6.95 -39.64
N GLU A 119 5.30 7.24 -39.13
CA GLU A 119 5.79 6.71 -37.85
C GLU A 119 4.86 7.12 -36.70
N LEU A 120 4.47 8.41 -36.63
CA LEU A 120 3.52 8.90 -35.64
C LEU A 120 2.14 8.21 -35.75
N TYR A 121 1.69 7.95 -36.97
CA TYR A 121 0.44 7.23 -37.21
C TYR A 121 0.52 5.76 -36.80
N GLU A 122 1.62 5.07 -37.07
CA GLU A 122 1.84 3.67 -36.66
C GLU A 122 1.79 3.53 -35.13
N GLU A 123 2.49 4.42 -34.41
CA GLU A 123 2.43 4.47 -32.95
C GLU A 123 1.01 4.77 -32.45
N TYR A 124 0.31 5.72 -33.08
CA TYR A 124 -1.07 6.04 -32.75
C TYR A 124 -2.01 4.84 -32.93
N VAL A 125 -1.88 4.09 -34.01
CA VAL A 125 -2.68 2.88 -34.26
C VAL A 125 -2.37 1.80 -33.23
N HIS A 126 -1.09 1.58 -32.93
CA HIS A 126 -0.64 0.58 -31.97
C HIS A 126 -1.15 0.87 -30.53
N VAL A 127 -1.09 2.12 -30.09
CA VAL A 127 -1.41 2.50 -28.71
C VAL A 127 -2.92 2.74 -28.50
N PHE A 128 -3.63 3.23 -29.51
CA PHE A 128 -4.99 3.71 -29.38
C PHE A 128 -6.02 3.05 -30.30
N ASN A 129 -5.68 1.93 -30.95
CA ASN A 129 -6.53 1.20 -31.89
C ASN A 129 -7.02 2.00 -33.11
N GLY A 130 -6.29 3.07 -33.46
CA GLY A 130 -6.51 3.84 -34.67
C GLY A 130 -7.89 4.50 -34.80
N ASN A 131 -8.08 5.23 -35.89
CA ASN A 131 -9.34 5.86 -36.22
C ASN A 131 -9.48 5.94 -37.75
N SER A 132 -10.62 5.50 -38.28
CA SER A 132 -10.83 5.39 -39.74
C SER A 132 -10.67 6.71 -40.49
N TYR A 133 -11.04 7.84 -39.87
CA TYR A 133 -10.84 9.17 -40.46
C TYR A 133 -9.34 9.49 -40.57
N VAL A 134 -8.58 9.27 -39.49
CA VAL A 134 -7.11 9.48 -39.51
C VAL A 134 -6.45 8.58 -40.55
N SER A 135 -6.83 7.30 -40.60
CA SER A 135 -6.35 6.35 -41.61
C SER A 135 -6.60 6.84 -43.04
N SER A 136 -7.79 7.42 -43.29
CA SER A 136 -8.14 7.96 -44.60
C SER A 136 -7.31 9.20 -44.96
N GLN A 137 -7.03 10.08 -44.00
CA GLN A 137 -6.21 11.27 -44.21
C GLN A 137 -4.77 10.89 -44.55
N ILE A 138 -4.20 9.93 -43.82
CA ILE A 138 -2.87 9.38 -44.09
C ILE A 138 -2.81 8.75 -45.49
N ALA A 139 -3.83 7.98 -45.88
CA ALA A 139 -3.89 7.38 -47.21
C ALA A 139 -3.89 8.44 -48.32
N ARG A 140 -4.62 9.55 -48.13
CA ARG A 140 -4.65 10.69 -49.07
C ARG A 140 -3.29 11.39 -49.15
N VAL A 141 -2.67 11.69 -48.02
CA VAL A 141 -1.33 12.30 -47.96
C VAL A 141 -0.28 11.41 -48.62
N ASN A 142 -0.39 10.09 -48.46
CA ASN A 142 0.56 9.16 -49.05
C ASN A 142 0.49 9.10 -50.59
N GLN A 143 -0.59 9.60 -51.20
CA GLN A 143 -0.75 9.75 -52.65
C GLN A 143 -0.23 11.09 -53.18
N LEU A 144 0.16 12.04 -52.32
CA LEU A 144 0.69 13.33 -52.75
C LEU A 144 2.07 13.18 -53.43
N PRO A 145 2.37 14.03 -54.43
CA PRO A 145 3.69 14.11 -55.03
C PRO A 145 4.75 14.49 -53.97
N ILE A 146 5.92 13.86 -54.09
CA ILE A 146 7.05 14.08 -53.19
C ILE A 146 7.92 15.19 -53.77
N LEU A 147 8.05 16.31 -53.05
CA LEU A 147 9.00 17.37 -53.42
C LEU A 147 10.39 16.97 -52.92
N SER A 148 11.38 16.97 -53.81
CA SER A 148 12.77 16.80 -53.40
C SER A 148 13.21 18.01 -52.56
N ASN A 149 14.01 17.81 -51.50
CA ASN A 149 14.46 18.87 -50.59
C ASN A 149 15.18 20.04 -51.31
N HIS A 150 15.54 19.91 -52.59
CA HIS A 150 16.13 20.97 -53.40
C HIS A 150 15.14 21.99 -53.98
N GLU A 151 13.84 21.72 -53.99
CA GLU A 151 12.81 22.61 -54.55
C GLU A 151 12.07 23.44 -53.48
N GLU A 152 12.26 23.15 -52.18
CA GLU A 152 11.63 23.90 -51.07
C GLU A 152 12.28 25.28 -50.85
N GLU A 153 13.54 25.48 -51.25
CA GLU A 153 14.27 26.76 -51.14
C GLU A 153 13.90 27.79 -52.22
N GLU A 154 13.21 27.40 -53.30
CA GLU A 154 12.82 28.31 -54.39
C GLU A 154 11.39 28.88 -54.25
N ILE A 155 10.64 28.48 -53.22
CA ILE A 155 9.21 28.84 -53.05
C ILE A 155 8.97 29.75 -51.81
N GLU A 156 10.01 30.06 -51.02
CA GLU A 156 9.96 31.14 -50.01
C GLU A 156 10.30 32.52 -50.60
#